data_AF-A0A1U8P475-F1
#
_entry.id   AF-A0A1U8P475-F1
#
_cell.length_a   1.000
_cell.length_b   1.000
_cell.length_c   1.000
_cell.angle_alpha   90.00
_cell.angle_beta   90.00
_cell.angle_gamma   90.00
#
_symmetry.space_group_name_H-M   'P 1'
#
loop_
_entity.id
_entity.type
_entity.pdbx_description
1 polymer ?
#
loop_
_entity_poly.entity_id
_entity_poly.type
_entity_poly.pdbx_seq_one_letter_code
_entity_poly.pdbx_strand_id
1 'polypeptide(L)'
;MNADGTIDKYKARLDIKGYRQKEGIDYFDTFSPISRITSIRMILAIAALQNLEVHQMLVKVAFINGDLVIYMEQPEDHVALEQEKKVCRLEKSLYGLKQAPKQWHEKFDSVIISNGFKINECVKCMYVKTTIDGYVILCLYVDDILIVGKDEKKIGFHFHGDGLLCNLHFSLATVAPTCKNYRPFLSQTTYSFKSISIRASSTSLDYSTPSSVNEQKALKPTKTNYWEWKFKDNVIDVYYEEHEHERTGPQKNILMIPTISDVSTVEEWRGVAKDILERSGKLNLRATIVDWPGLGFSSRPKMDYDADVMENFVVDFINEISSSGLNMGTSTKMKSLSSIENDLLVFGGGHAATIVGRAAKKGLVKPKAIAAVAPTWAGPLPIVFGRDSSMQTRYGLLRGILRTPGAGWMMYNMLVSNEGAIQSQYKSHVYANPQNVTPAFVQSRYKLTTEKGSRYVPAAFLTGLLDPVNSRDEFLELFSGLEGKIPILVVSTEGSPKRSKAEMEALREARGVSKFVKVAGALLPHEEYPSMVAEELYKFLQENFEVNA
;
A
#
# COMPACT_ATOMS: atom_id res chain seq x y z
N MET A 1 -21.19 -7.29 24.97
CA MET A 1 -22.60 -7.04 25.34
C MET A 1 -23.34 -8.33 25.13
N ASN A 2 -24.28 -8.64 26.00
CA ASN A 2 -25.19 -9.76 25.83
C ASN A 2 -26.10 -9.49 24.62
N ALA A 3 -26.81 -10.52 24.15
CA ALA A 3 -27.72 -10.40 23.00
C ALA A 3 -28.86 -9.38 23.24
N ASP A 4 -29.14 -9.03 24.49
CA ASP A 4 -30.12 -8.03 24.92
C ASP A 4 -29.54 -6.60 25.03
N GLY A 5 -28.28 -6.39 24.65
CA GLY A 5 -27.62 -5.08 24.68
C GLY A 5 -27.02 -4.70 26.05
N THR A 6 -27.15 -5.55 27.08
CA THR A 6 -26.54 -5.29 28.39
C THR A 6 -25.03 -5.53 28.39
N ILE A 7 -24.30 -4.90 29.30
CA ILE A 7 -22.85 -5.07 29.42
C ILE A 7 -22.56 -6.49 29.93
N ASP A 8 -22.01 -7.32 29.06
CA ASP A 8 -21.58 -8.70 29.35
C ASP A 8 -20.37 -8.71 30.32
N LYS A 9 -19.32 -7.93 30.03
CA LYS A 9 -18.14 -7.85 30.89
C LYS A 9 -17.35 -6.56 30.69
N TYR A 10 -16.89 -5.97 31.80
CA TYR A 10 -15.88 -4.91 31.78
C TYR A 10 -14.50 -5.51 31.53
N LYS A 11 -13.79 -5.01 30.52
CA LYS A 11 -12.44 -5.46 30.16
C LYS A 11 -11.46 -4.31 30.34
N ALA A 12 -10.44 -4.53 31.16
CA ALA A 12 -9.26 -3.68 31.24
C ALA A 12 -8.05 -4.48 30.73
N ARG A 13 -7.06 -3.79 30.16
CA ARG A 13 -5.77 -4.38 29.74
C ARG A 13 -4.63 -3.54 30.28
N LEU A 14 -3.61 -4.22 30.76
CA LEU A 14 -2.34 -3.61 31.13
C LEU A 14 -1.36 -3.84 29.97
N ASP A 15 -0.96 -2.75 29.33
CA ASP A 15 -0.02 -2.76 28.21
C ASP A 15 1.27 -2.01 28.59
N ILE A 16 2.42 -2.53 28.17
CA ILE A 16 3.71 -1.89 28.40
C ILE A 16 3.94 -0.77 27.38
N LYS A 17 4.49 0.36 27.84
CA LYS A 17 4.97 1.47 27.01
C LYS A 17 6.24 1.08 26.24
N GLY A 18 6.19 0.08 25.36
CA GLY A 18 7.36 -0.48 24.68
C GLY A 18 8.14 0.48 23.79
N TYR A 19 7.56 1.62 23.42
CA TYR A 19 8.29 2.71 22.76
C TYR A 19 9.38 3.34 23.65
N ARG A 20 9.32 3.17 24.98
CA ARG A 20 10.36 3.58 25.92
C ARG A 20 11.53 2.58 26.01
N GLN A 21 11.37 1.35 25.48
CA GLN A 21 12.43 0.34 25.49
C GLN A 21 13.55 0.70 24.52
N LYS A 22 14.80 0.58 24.98
CA LYS A 22 16.03 0.83 24.22
C LYS A 22 16.68 -0.48 23.78
N GLU A 23 17.01 -0.57 22.51
CA GLU A 23 17.75 -1.70 21.94
C GLU A 23 19.15 -1.80 22.55
N GLY A 24 19.61 -3.02 22.82
CA GLY A 24 20.89 -3.28 23.49
C GLY A 24 20.89 -3.08 25.01
N ILE A 25 19.80 -2.55 25.57
CA ILE A 25 19.62 -2.36 27.03
C ILE A 25 18.41 -3.17 27.51
N ASP A 26 17.22 -2.87 26.99
CA ASP A 26 15.95 -3.45 27.43
C ASP A 26 15.56 -4.68 26.61
N TYR A 27 16.12 -4.81 25.40
CA TYR A 27 15.95 -5.96 24.51
C TYR A 27 17.10 -6.01 23.50
N PHE A 28 17.38 -7.20 22.99
CA PHE A 28 18.43 -7.42 21.99
C PHE A 28 17.82 -7.86 20.65
N ASP A 29 17.11 -8.98 20.63
CA ASP A 29 16.50 -9.53 19.43
C ASP A 29 14.98 -9.67 19.62
N THR A 30 14.23 -9.24 18.61
CA THR A 30 12.76 -9.20 18.58
C THR A 30 12.18 -10.08 17.49
N PHE A 31 13.02 -10.71 16.66
CA PHE A 31 12.55 -11.47 15.52
C PHE A 31 11.76 -12.70 15.98
N SER A 32 10.52 -12.78 15.50
CA SER A 32 9.66 -13.96 15.66
C SER A 32 9.25 -14.42 14.27
N PRO A 33 9.45 -15.70 13.91
CA PRO A 33 9.06 -16.20 12.62
C PRO A 33 7.52 -16.22 12.52
N ILE A 34 7.01 -16.03 11.30
CA ILE A 34 5.58 -16.08 11.00
C ILE A 34 5.37 -17.03 9.82
N SER A 35 4.34 -17.89 9.91
CA SER A 35 3.94 -18.75 8.80
C SER A 35 3.57 -17.92 7.57
N ARG A 36 4.21 -18.20 6.44
CA ARG A 36 3.86 -17.59 5.17
C ARG A 36 2.56 -18.21 4.65
N ILE A 37 1.75 -17.42 3.96
CA ILE A 37 0.52 -17.93 3.34
C ILE A 37 0.80 -19.06 2.33
N THR A 38 1.98 -19.07 1.70
CA THR A 38 2.40 -20.15 0.81
C THR A 38 2.51 -21.48 1.54
N SER A 39 3.08 -21.48 2.75
CA SER A 39 3.17 -22.67 3.62
C SER A 39 1.79 -23.14 4.07
N ILE A 40 0.92 -22.21 4.46
CA ILE A 40 -0.47 -22.52 4.84
C ILE A 40 -1.23 -23.14 3.66
N ARG A 41 -1.16 -22.55 2.46
CA ARG A 41 -1.79 -23.09 1.24
C ARG A 41 -1.23 -24.45 0.85
N MET A 42 0.07 -24.65 0.99
CA MET A 42 0.71 -25.94 0.72
C MET A 42 0.17 -27.01 1.68
N ILE A 43 0.04 -26.70 2.97
CA ILE A 43 -0.55 -27.63 3.95
C ILE A 43 -2.00 -27.95 3.60
N LEU A 44 -2.80 -26.95 3.23
CA LEU A 44 -4.19 -27.17 2.81
C LEU A 44 -4.29 -28.01 1.52
N ALA A 45 -3.36 -27.81 0.58
CA ALA A 45 -3.28 -28.62 -0.63
C ALA A 45 -2.89 -30.08 -0.31
N ILE A 46 -1.93 -30.29 0.61
CA ILE A 46 -1.57 -31.62 1.12
C ILE A 46 -2.79 -32.27 1.78
N ALA A 47 -3.51 -31.51 2.62
CA ALA A 47 -4.72 -32.00 3.28
C ALA A 47 -5.78 -32.46 2.27
N ALA A 48 -6.03 -31.65 1.24
CA ALA A 48 -6.98 -31.98 0.18
C ALA A 48 -6.55 -33.20 -0.65
N LEU A 49 -5.27 -33.30 -1.02
CA LEU A 49 -4.73 -34.40 -1.82
C LEU A 49 -4.72 -35.73 -1.07
N GLN A 50 -4.49 -35.69 0.24
CA GLN A 50 -4.34 -36.88 1.07
C GLN A 50 -5.58 -37.17 1.93
N ASN A 51 -6.66 -36.42 1.73
CA ASN A 51 -7.92 -36.53 2.48
C ASN A 51 -7.67 -36.49 4.01
N LEU A 52 -6.90 -35.49 4.44
CA LEU A 52 -6.63 -35.19 5.85
C LEU A 52 -7.64 -34.17 6.37
N GLU A 53 -7.91 -34.23 7.66
CA GLU A 53 -8.73 -33.26 8.35
C GLU A 53 -7.94 -32.01 8.68
N VAL A 54 -8.64 -30.88 8.74
CA VAL A 54 -8.08 -29.57 9.05
C VAL A 54 -8.83 -28.97 10.24
N HIS A 55 -8.09 -28.60 11.27
CA HIS A 55 -8.63 -27.97 12.47
C HIS A 55 -7.94 -26.64 12.71
N GLN A 56 -8.67 -25.66 13.22
CA GLN A 56 -8.11 -24.37 13.63
C GLN A 56 -8.26 -24.20 15.13
N MET A 57 -7.18 -23.80 15.78
CA MET A 57 -7.14 -23.53 17.21
C MET A 57 -6.59 -22.14 17.45
N LEU A 58 -7.23 -21.38 18.32
CA LEU A 58 -6.80 -20.04 18.71
C LEU A 58 -6.20 -20.08 20.11
N VAL A 59 -5.01 -19.49 20.27
CA VAL A 59 -4.41 -19.27 21.59
C VAL A 59 -4.98 -17.99 22.19
N LYS A 60 -5.68 -18.12 23.31
CA LYS A 60 -6.12 -16.97 24.07
C LYS A 60 -4.90 -16.28 24.67
N VAL A 61 -4.83 -14.96 24.48
CA VAL A 61 -3.78 -14.09 25.02
C VAL A 61 -2.35 -14.59 24.72
N ALA A 62 -2.09 -14.98 23.46
CA ALA A 62 -0.83 -15.58 23.00
C ALA A 62 0.45 -14.94 23.58
N PHE A 63 0.59 -13.60 23.49
CA PHE A 63 1.78 -12.90 23.98
C PHE A 63 1.94 -12.89 25.49
N ILE A 64 0.91 -13.21 26.28
CA ILE A 64 1.01 -13.32 27.75
C ILE A 64 1.60 -14.66 28.17
N ASN A 65 1.68 -15.63 27.26
CA ASN A 65 2.21 -16.94 27.58
C ASN A 65 3.74 -17.02 27.51
N GLY A 66 4.39 -16.09 26.80
CA GLY A 66 5.84 -16.02 26.68
C GLY A 66 6.51 -15.84 28.04
N ASP A 67 7.55 -16.61 28.31
CA ASP A 67 8.33 -16.48 29.54
C ASP A 67 9.30 -15.31 29.38
N LEU A 68 9.29 -14.35 30.30
CA LEU A 68 10.20 -13.20 30.23
C LEU A 68 10.34 -12.58 31.61
N VAL A 69 11.58 -12.35 32.06
CA VAL A 69 11.87 -11.65 33.31
C VAL A 69 12.34 -10.23 33.02
N ILE A 70 11.48 -9.25 33.29
CA ILE A 70 11.82 -7.82 33.24
C ILE A 70 11.14 -7.09 34.39
N TYR A 71 11.62 -5.88 34.70
CA TYR A 71 11.03 -5.02 35.72
C TYR A 71 10.32 -3.85 35.06
N MET A 72 9.12 -3.52 35.54
CA MET A 72 8.35 -2.35 35.11
C MET A 72 7.99 -1.47 36.30
N GLU A 73 7.89 -0.16 36.07
CA GLU A 73 7.27 0.77 37.03
C GLU A 73 5.84 0.29 37.36
N GLN A 74 5.40 0.55 38.58
CA GLN A 74 4.00 0.28 38.95
C GLN A 74 3.05 1.12 38.06
N PRO A 75 1.88 0.60 37.68
CA PRO A 75 0.92 1.36 36.88
C PRO A 75 0.51 2.64 37.63
N GLU A 76 0.43 3.76 36.91
CA GLU A 76 0.24 5.12 37.47
C GLU A 76 -0.97 5.22 38.41
N ASP A 77 -2.05 4.49 38.12
CA ASP A 77 -3.28 4.50 38.92
C ASP A 77 -3.38 3.34 39.94
N HIS A 78 -2.34 2.51 40.08
CA HIS A 78 -2.34 1.30 40.92
C HIS A 78 -1.03 1.11 41.69
N VAL A 79 -0.42 2.21 42.14
CA VAL A 79 0.78 2.16 43.01
C VAL A 79 0.38 1.68 44.41
N ALA A 80 1.07 0.67 44.92
CA ALA A 80 0.81 0.16 46.27
C ALA A 80 1.26 1.16 47.34
N LEU A 81 0.34 1.48 48.27
CA LEU A 81 0.59 2.35 49.43
C LEU A 81 1.80 1.86 50.21
N GLU A 82 2.68 2.81 50.59
CA GLU A 82 3.94 2.57 51.31
C GLU A 82 4.98 1.73 50.54
N GLN A 83 4.75 1.47 49.25
CA GLN A 83 5.64 0.72 48.38
C GLN A 83 5.91 1.45 47.07
N GLU A 84 5.84 2.77 47.05
CA GLU A 84 5.91 3.62 45.85
C GLU A 84 7.24 3.47 45.10
N LYS A 85 8.31 3.12 45.81
CA LYS A 85 9.65 2.90 45.24
C LYS A 85 9.87 1.49 44.69
N LYS A 86 8.92 0.56 44.84
CA LYS A 86 9.04 -0.79 44.28
C LYS A 86 8.66 -0.80 42.80
N VAL A 87 9.15 -1.83 42.11
CA VAL A 87 8.85 -2.11 40.70
C VAL A 87 8.19 -3.48 40.59
N CYS A 88 7.34 -3.67 39.58
CA CYS A 88 6.73 -4.97 39.30
C CYS A 88 7.74 -5.85 38.55
N ARG A 89 8.00 -7.06 39.05
CA ARG A 89 8.73 -8.09 38.32
C ARG A 89 7.73 -8.85 37.44
N LEU A 90 7.86 -8.70 36.14
CA LEU A 90 7.10 -9.50 35.18
C LEU A 90 7.81 -10.85 35.04
N GLU A 91 7.05 -11.94 35.18
CA GLU A 91 7.53 -13.31 34.91
C GLU A 91 7.04 -13.83 33.55
N LYS A 92 6.10 -13.10 32.95
CA LYS A 92 5.49 -13.35 31.65
C LYS A 92 5.57 -12.09 30.80
N SER A 93 5.70 -12.26 29.49
CA SER A 93 5.61 -11.13 28.57
C SER A 93 4.22 -10.49 28.62
N LEU A 94 4.17 -9.19 28.35
CA LEU A 94 2.93 -8.43 28.21
C LEU A 94 2.86 -7.80 26.83
N TYR A 95 1.66 -7.38 26.45
CA TYR A 95 1.45 -6.58 25.24
C TYR A 95 2.25 -5.27 25.32
N GLY A 96 2.67 -4.80 24.16
CA GLY A 96 3.51 -3.61 24.03
C GLY A 96 5.01 -3.87 24.18
N LEU A 97 5.45 -4.98 24.78
CA LEU A 97 6.87 -5.35 24.78
C LEU A 97 7.34 -5.70 23.37
N LYS A 98 8.47 -5.12 22.95
CA LYS A 98 9.05 -5.35 21.63
C LYS A 98 9.43 -6.81 21.38
N GLN A 99 9.82 -7.53 22.42
CA GLN A 99 10.20 -8.95 22.37
C GLN A 99 9.03 -9.93 22.60
N ALA A 100 7.82 -9.46 22.91
CA ALA A 100 6.70 -10.34 23.26
C ALA A 100 6.39 -11.41 22.18
N PRO A 101 6.38 -11.06 20.87
CA PRO A 101 6.12 -12.06 19.82
C PRO A 101 7.19 -13.16 19.76
N LYS A 102 8.44 -12.82 20.07
CA LYS A 102 9.55 -13.77 20.09
C LYS A 102 9.43 -14.70 21.30
N GLN A 103 9.19 -14.15 22.50
CA GLN A 103 9.03 -14.96 23.72
C GLN A 103 7.82 -15.89 23.63
N TRP A 104 6.74 -15.44 22.98
CA TRP A 104 5.61 -16.30 22.65
C TRP A 104 6.02 -17.45 21.74
N HIS A 105 6.70 -17.18 20.63
CA HIS A 105 7.13 -18.22 19.71
C HIS A 105 8.08 -19.22 20.37
N GLU A 106 9.08 -18.76 21.12
CA GLU A 106 10.03 -19.62 21.85
C GLU A 106 9.30 -20.52 22.86
N LYS A 107 8.32 -19.96 23.58
CA LYS A 107 7.47 -20.75 24.47
C LYS A 107 6.69 -21.82 23.70
N PHE A 108 6.03 -21.43 22.63
CA PHE A 108 5.26 -22.37 21.80
C PHE A 108 6.14 -23.48 21.23
N ASP A 109 7.28 -23.12 20.63
CA ASP A 109 8.27 -24.03 20.05
C ASP A 109 8.74 -25.06 21.07
N SER A 110 9.17 -24.61 22.27
CA SER A 110 9.61 -25.51 23.34
C SER A 110 8.53 -26.50 23.78
N VAL A 111 7.27 -26.04 23.89
CA VAL A 111 6.15 -26.88 24.31
C VAL A 111 5.81 -27.89 23.22
N ILE A 112 5.75 -27.48 21.95
CA ILE A 112 5.44 -28.37 20.84
C ILE A 112 6.54 -29.42 20.62
N ILE A 113 7.82 -29.02 20.70
CA ILE A 113 8.96 -29.95 20.59
C ILE A 113 8.97 -30.95 21.74
N SER A 114 8.76 -30.51 22.99
CA SER A 114 8.72 -31.42 24.15
C SER A 114 7.61 -32.48 24.03
N ASN A 115 6.57 -32.19 23.26
CA ASN A 115 5.47 -33.08 22.95
C ASN A 115 5.75 -34.01 21.74
N GLY A 116 6.99 -34.10 21.29
CA GLY A 116 7.44 -35.04 20.26
C GLY A 116 7.18 -34.61 18.82
N PHE A 117 6.86 -33.34 18.59
CA PHE A 117 6.88 -32.76 17.25
C PHE A 117 8.31 -32.37 16.84
N LYS A 118 8.58 -32.40 15.54
CA LYS A 118 9.82 -31.90 14.95
C LYS A 118 9.54 -30.65 14.14
N ILE A 119 10.34 -29.61 14.35
CA ILE A 119 10.29 -28.37 13.57
C ILE A 119 10.72 -28.64 12.12
N ASN A 120 10.08 -27.96 11.16
CA ASN A 120 10.50 -27.96 9.78
C ASN A 120 11.61 -26.91 9.58
N GLU A 121 12.79 -27.33 9.11
CA GLU A 121 13.94 -26.42 8.95
C GLU A 121 13.73 -25.34 7.89
N CYS A 122 12.88 -25.60 6.88
CA CYS A 122 12.55 -24.63 5.84
C CYS A 122 11.49 -23.61 6.31
N VAL A 123 10.66 -23.97 7.30
CA VAL A 123 9.57 -23.13 7.81
C VAL A 123 9.50 -23.26 9.33
N LYS A 124 10.15 -22.33 10.05
CA LYS A 124 10.29 -22.36 11.52
C LYS A 124 8.98 -22.36 12.33
N CYS A 125 7.84 -22.07 11.70
CA CYS A 125 6.52 -22.12 12.34
C CYS A 125 5.71 -23.36 11.99
N MET A 126 6.33 -24.34 11.32
CA MET A 126 5.70 -25.59 10.92
C MET A 126 6.33 -26.75 11.67
N TYR A 127 5.48 -27.62 12.20
CA TYR A 127 5.88 -28.74 13.02
C TYR A 127 5.22 -30.01 12.51
N VAL A 128 5.95 -31.12 12.51
CA VAL A 128 5.44 -32.41 12.05
C VAL A 128 5.71 -33.46 13.11
N LYS A 129 4.69 -34.26 13.43
CA LYS A 129 4.80 -35.44 14.29
C LYS A 129 4.34 -36.66 13.53
N THR A 130 5.23 -37.62 13.36
CA THR A 130 4.89 -38.93 12.80
C THR A 130 4.23 -39.78 13.88
N THR A 131 3.14 -40.45 13.53
CA THR A 131 2.43 -41.40 14.39
C THR A 131 2.41 -42.77 13.71
N ILE A 132 1.95 -43.80 14.42
CA ILE A 132 1.81 -45.15 13.85
C ILE A 132 0.85 -45.17 12.64
N ASP A 133 -0.12 -44.25 12.61
CA ASP A 133 -1.19 -44.21 11.61
C ASP A 133 -1.00 -43.10 10.55
N GLY A 134 0.13 -42.38 10.55
CA GLY A 134 0.41 -41.31 9.60
C GLY A 134 1.23 -40.17 10.21
N TYR A 135 0.76 -38.93 10.03
CA TYR A 135 1.45 -37.76 10.56
C TYR A 135 0.46 -36.63 10.89
N VAL A 136 0.87 -35.75 11.79
CA VAL A 136 0.17 -34.50 12.15
C VAL A 136 1.08 -33.33 11.82
N ILE A 137 0.56 -32.35 11.08
CA ILE A 137 1.21 -31.07 10.80
C ILE A 137 0.55 -29.98 11.65
N LEU A 138 1.37 -29.19 12.33
CA LEU A 138 0.95 -27.95 12.99
C LEU A 138 1.60 -26.76 12.27
N CYS A 139 0.84 -25.69 12.07
CA CYS A 139 1.32 -24.44 11.50
C CYS A 139 0.89 -23.29 12.41
N LEU A 140 1.85 -22.62 13.05
CA LEU A 140 1.59 -21.46 13.89
C LEU A 140 1.60 -20.17 13.05
N TYR A 141 0.49 -19.44 13.07
CA TYR A 141 0.38 -18.09 12.53
C TYR A 141 0.03 -17.13 13.66
N VAL A 142 1.06 -16.53 14.28
CA VAL A 142 0.90 -15.64 15.44
C VAL A 142 0.15 -16.34 16.59
N ASP A 143 -1.16 -16.14 16.74
CA ASP A 143 -2.05 -16.72 17.74
C ASP A 143 -2.96 -17.84 17.18
N ASP A 144 -3.05 -17.98 15.86
CA ASP A 144 -3.76 -19.07 15.19
C ASP A 144 -2.86 -20.29 14.97
N ILE A 145 -3.42 -21.47 15.18
CA ILE A 145 -2.76 -22.75 14.94
C ILE A 145 -3.63 -23.55 13.97
N LEU A 146 -3.06 -23.85 12.80
CA LEU A 146 -3.66 -24.78 11.85
C LEU A 146 -3.11 -26.18 12.12
N ILE A 147 -4.01 -27.15 12.30
CA ILE A 147 -3.69 -28.55 12.60
C ILE A 147 -4.20 -29.40 11.44
N VAL A 148 -3.34 -30.24 10.86
CA VAL A 148 -3.70 -31.14 9.77
C VAL A 148 -3.26 -32.56 10.08
N GLY A 149 -4.16 -33.53 9.97
CA GLY A 149 -3.85 -34.93 10.27
C GLY A 149 -4.99 -35.87 9.91
N LYS A 150 -4.82 -37.16 10.21
CA LYS A 150 -5.81 -38.19 9.94
C LYS A 150 -6.58 -38.53 11.23
N ASP A 151 -7.92 -38.55 11.14
CA ASP A 151 -8.88 -38.98 12.19
C ASP A 151 -9.10 -38.02 13.38
N GLU A 152 -10.28 -37.39 13.41
CA GLU A 152 -10.82 -36.47 14.42
C GLU A 152 -10.67 -37.00 15.86
N LYS A 153 -10.85 -38.30 16.09
CA LYS A 153 -10.85 -38.89 17.44
C LYS A 153 -9.46 -38.97 18.06
N LYS A 154 -8.39 -39.03 17.27
CA LYS A 154 -7.01 -39.05 17.79
C LYS A 154 -6.36 -37.67 17.80
N ILE A 155 -6.83 -36.76 16.95
CA ILE A 155 -6.53 -35.33 17.07
C ILE A 155 -7.17 -34.79 18.36
N GLY A 156 -8.44 -35.08 18.64
CA GLY A 156 -9.14 -34.60 19.84
C GLY A 156 -8.59 -35.07 21.18
N PHE A 157 -8.19 -36.35 21.32
CA PHE A 157 -7.64 -36.88 22.59
C PHE A 157 -6.25 -36.34 22.94
N HIS A 158 -5.45 -35.89 21.96
CA HIS A 158 -4.17 -35.23 22.26
C HIS A 158 -4.37 -33.81 22.83
N PHE A 159 -5.48 -33.12 22.53
CA PHE A 159 -5.67 -31.70 22.89
C PHE A 159 -6.79 -31.42 23.92
N HIS A 160 -7.58 -32.41 24.35
CA HIS A 160 -8.71 -32.20 25.28
C HIS A 160 -8.73 -33.05 26.57
N GLY A 161 -7.68 -33.79 26.89
CA GLY A 161 -7.55 -34.43 28.20
C GLY A 161 -6.19 -35.11 28.33
N ASP A 162 -5.36 -34.62 29.26
CA ASP A 162 -4.12 -35.24 29.75
C ASP A 162 -2.86 -35.27 28.88
N GLY A 163 -2.51 -34.23 28.09
CA GLY A 163 -1.17 -34.28 27.46
C GLY A 163 -0.52 -33.04 26.89
N LEU A 164 -1.13 -32.29 25.97
CA LEU A 164 -0.30 -31.44 25.11
C LEU A 164 -0.02 -30.02 25.64
N LEU A 165 -1.01 -29.36 26.25
CA LEU A 165 -0.95 -27.90 26.43
C LEU A 165 -1.74 -27.36 27.65
N CYS A 166 -1.72 -28.03 28.80
CA CYS A 166 -2.43 -27.58 30.02
C CYS A 166 -2.02 -26.16 30.50
N ASN A 167 -0.86 -25.65 30.07
CA ASN A 167 -0.32 -24.35 30.47
C ASN A 167 -0.68 -23.19 29.52
N LEU A 168 -1.43 -23.44 28.44
CA LEU A 168 -1.81 -22.46 27.44
C LEU A 168 -3.34 -22.49 27.27
N HIS A 169 -4.00 -21.33 27.32
CA HIS A 169 -5.46 -21.27 27.19
C HIS A 169 -5.88 -21.27 25.71
N PHE A 170 -6.67 -22.25 25.27
CA PHE A 170 -7.10 -22.35 23.85
C PHE A 170 -8.62 -22.27 23.65
N SER A 171 -9.00 -22.11 22.39
CA SER A 171 -10.34 -22.37 21.85
C SER A 171 -10.21 -23.17 20.56
N LEU A 172 -10.96 -24.26 20.40
CA LEU A 172 -10.93 -25.12 19.22
C LEU A 172 -12.15 -24.87 18.32
N ALA A 173 -11.93 -24.85 17.00
CA ALA A 173 -12.99 -24.88 15.99
C ALA A 173 -12.66 -25.93 14.91
N THR A 174 -13.58 -26.86 14.68
CA THR A 174 -13.45 -27.87 13.63
C THR A 174 -13.91 -27.28 12.29
N VAL A 175 -13.08 -27.41 11.25
CA VAL A 175 -13.45 -27.05 9.87
C VAL A 175 -13.64 -28.34 9.09
N ALA A 176 -14.88 -28.79 8.91
CA ALA A 176 -15.16 -30.00 8.14
C ALA A 176 -15.32 -29.69 6.64
N PRO A 177 -14.45 -30.19 5.74
CA PRO A 177 -14.76 -30.28 4.32
C PRO A 177 -15.66 -31.50 4.12
N THR A 178 -16.97 -31.30 3.97
CA THR A 178 -17.88 -32.42 3.69
C THR A 178 -17.77 -32.87 2.24
N CYS A 179 -17.22 -34.07 2.02
CA CYS A 179 -17.29 -34.78 0.74
C CYS A 179 -18.08 -36.08 0.95
N LYS A 180 -19.38 -36.09 0.61
CA LYS A 180 -20.21 -37.31 0.68
C LYS A 180 -19.93 -38.21 -0.51
N ASN A 181 -19.56 -39.46 -0.22
CA ASN A 181 -19.30 -40.54 -1.16
C ASN A 181 -20.57 -40.96 -1.93
N TYR A 182 -20.47 -41.06 -3.26
CA TYR A 182 -21.19 -42.05 -4.07
C TYR A 182 -20.27 -42.52 -5.21
N ARG A 183 -20.10 -43.84 -5.34
CA ARG A 183 -19.51 -44.55 -6.49
C ARG A 183 -20.50 -45.66 -6.91
N PRO A 184 -20.40 -46.26 -8.11
CA PRO A 184 -19.74 -45.82 -9.34
C PRO A 184 -20.64 -45.99 -10.60
N PHE A 185 -20.32 -45.33 -11.73
CA PHE A 185 -20.29 -45.98 -13.06
C PHE A 185 -19.64 -45.07 -14.13
N LEU A 186 -18.54 -45.59 -14.67
CA LEU A 186 -17.87 -45.37 -15.96
C LEU A 186 -17.74 -43.98 -16.66
N SER A 187 -16.47 -43.57 -16.75
CA SER A 187 -15.74 -43.11 -17.94
C SER A 187 -15.62 -41.61 -18.26
N GLN A 188 -14.37 -41.28 -18.61
CA GLN A 188 -13.82 -40.09 -19.25
C GLN A 188 -13.38 -38.91 -18.36
N THR A 189 -12.06 -38.76 -18.37
CA THR A 189 -11.19 -37.89 -17.59
C THR A 189 -11.39 -36.42 -17.98
N THR A 190 -11.97 -35.63 -17.08
CA THR A 190 -11.84 -34.16 -17.07
C THR A 190 -11.52 -33.75 -15.64
N TYR A 191 -10.32 -33.24 -15.38
CA TYR A 191 -9.97 -32.68 -14.07
C TYR A 191 -10.69 -31.33 -13.89
N SER A 192 -11.92 -31.39 -13.40
CA SER A 192 -12.69 -30.22 -12.94
C SER A 192 -12.33 -29.94 -11.48
N PHE A 193 -11.57 -28.89 -11.23
CA PHE A 193 -11.45 -28.31 -9.89
C PHE A 193 -12.79 -27.67 -9.54
N LYS A 194 -13.58 -28.33 -8.67
CA LYS A 194 -14.81 -27.76 -8.10
C LYS A 194 -14.47 -26.78 -6.98
N SER A 195 -15.25 -25.71 -6.89
CA SER A 195 -15.08 -24.61 -5.95
C SER A 195 -15.25 -25.03 -4.49
N ILE A 196 -14.40 -24.48 -3.63
CA ILE A 196 -14.53 -24.55 -2.18
C ILE A 196 -15.47 -23.43 -1.74
N SER A 197 -16.55 -23.77 -1.04
CA SER A 197 -17.41 -22.80 -0.34
C SER A 197 -16.93 -22.67 1.10
N ILE A 198 -16.41 -21.50 1.46
CA ILE A 198 -16.08 -21.14 2.85
C ILE A 198 -17.26 -20.33 3.39
N ARG A 199 -17.95 -20.85 4.40
CA ARG A 199 -19.03 -20.14 5.10
C ARG A 199 -18.45 -19.52 6.37
N ALA A 200 -18.14 -18.23 6.32
CA ALA A 200 -17.75 -17.45 7.50
C ALA A 200 -19.02 -16.87 8.15
N SER A 201 -19.21 -17.09 9.45
CA SER A 201 -20.25 -16.43 10.24
C SER A 201 -19.67 -15.14 10.82
N SER A 202 -20.02 -13.99 10.21
CA SER A 202 -19.84 -12.67 10.81
C SER A 202 -21.15 -12.24 11.47
N THR A 203 -21.12 -11.93 12.76
CA THR A 203 -22.21 -11.18 13.41
C THR A 203 -22.23 -9.77 12.84
N SER A 204 -23.13 -9.50 11.90
CA SER A 204 -23.47 -8.16 11.43
C SER A 204 -24.37 -7.49 12.46
N LEU A 205 -23.92 -6.36 13.00
CA LEU A 205 -24.80 -5.39 13.66
C LEU A 205 -25.22 -4.40 12.58
N ASP A 206 -26.48 -4.47 12.17
CA ASP A 206 -27.12 -3.51 11.28
C ASP A 206 -27.26 -2.17 11.99
N TYR A 207 -26.65 -1.13 11.42
CA TYR A 207 -27.03 0.25 11.69
C TYR A 207 -27.53 0.87 10.38
N SER A 208 -28.83 0.68 10.14
CA SER A 208 -29.59 1.49 9.20
C SER A 208 -29.90 2.82 9.89
N THR A 209 -29.36 3.93 9.38
CA THR A 209 -30.06 5.19 9.01
C THR A 209 -28.99 6.26 8.69
N PRO A 210 -29.01 6.90 7.51
CA PRO A 210 -27.96 7.81 7.09
C PRO A 210 -28.12 9.18 7.77
N SER A 211 -27.14 9.59 8.55
CA SER A 211 -26.98 10.99 8.94
C SER A 211 -26.26 11.72 7.81
N SER A 212 -26.95 12.67 7.20
CA SER A 212 -26.44 13.60 6.19
C SER A 212 -25.14 14.27 6.64
N VAL A 213 -24.03 13.94 5.98
CA VAL A 213 -22.79 14.72 6.03
C VAL A 213 -22.49 15.21 4.62
N ASN A 214 -22.38 16.53 4.50
CA ASN A 214 -22.16 17.33 3.30
C ASN A 214 -21.36 16.62 2.20
N GLU A 215 -22.03 16.29 1.10
CA GLU A 215 -21.39 16.17 -0.20
C GLU A 215 -20.79 17.53 -0.56
N GLN A 216 -19.47 17.68 -0.38
CA GLN A 216 -18.73 18.69 -1.10
C GLN A 216 -18.83 18.35 -2.58
N LYS A 217 -19.67 19.11 -3.29
CA LYS A 217 -19.94 18.98 -4.72
C LYS A 217 -18.60 19.03 -5.49
N ALA A 218 -18.09 17.86 -5.88
CA ALA A 218 -16.90 17.74 -6.71
C ALA A 218 -17.14 18.51 -8.02
N LEU A 219 -16.20 19.38 -8.40
CA LEU A 219 -16.27 20.08 -9.68
C LEU A 219 -16.14 19.03 -10.78
N LYS A 220 -17.09 19.02 -11.71
CA LYS A 220 -16.98 18.20 -12.91
C LYS A 220 -15.98 18.87 -13.85
N PRO A 221 -15.07 18.13 -14.49
CA PRO A 221 -14.16 18.69 -15.48
C PRO A 221 -14.93 19.43 -16.58
N THR A 222 -14.36 20.53 -17.07
CA THR A 222 -14.95 21.29 -18.18
C THR A 222 -15.02 20.41 -19.43
N LYS A 223 -14.00 19.57 -19.63
CA LYS A 223 -13.95 18.58 -20.71
C LYS A 223 -13.21 17.33 -20.27
N THR A 224 -13.71 16.17 -20.67
CA THR A 224 -13.03 14.88 -20.56
C THR A 224 -12.82 14.31 -21.94
N ASN A 225 -11.68 13.68 -22.16
CA ASN A 225 -11.39 13.10 -23.47
C ASN A 225 -10.33 12.00 -23.37
N TYR A 226 -10.10 11.33 -24.49
CA TYR A 226 -9.03 10.36 -24.65
C TYR A 226 -8.03 10.85 -25.69
N TRP A 227 -6.75 10.64 -25.41
CA TRP A 227 -5.66 10.79 -26.36
C TRP A 227 -5.14 9.40 -26.75
N GLU A 228 -5.07 9.13 -28.05
CA GLU A 228 -4.58 7.85 -28.57
C GLU A 228 -3.04 7.88 -28.58
N TRP A 229 -2.42 7.30 -27.54
CA TRP A 229 -0.97 7.18 -27.48
C TRP A 229 -0.50 5.92 -28.20
N LYS A 230 0.32 6.12 -29.24
CA LYS A 230 0.95 5.03 -30.00
C LYS A 230 2.34 4.77 -29.45
N PHE A 231 2.53 3.61 -28.84
CA PHE A 231 3.83 3.21 -28.31
C PHE A 231 4.17 1.78 -28.73
N LYS A 232 5.21 1.66 -29.57
CA LYS A 232 5.56 0.40 -30.26
C LYS A 232 4.32 -0.13 -31.00
N ASP A 233 3.97 -1.40 -30.78
CA ASP A 233 2.81 -2.05 -31.41
C ASP A 233 1.50 -1.85 -30.62
N ASN A 234 1.50 -1.00 -29.58
CA ASN A 234 0.32 -0.76 -28.75
C ASN A 234 -0.29 0.59 -29.07
N VAL A 235 -1.63 0.60 -29.11
CA VAL A 235 -2.46 1.79 -29.16
C VAL A 235 -3.17 1.87 -27.81
N ILE A 236 -2.96 2.96 -27.07
CA ILE A 236 -3.42 3.12 -25.70
C ILE A 236 -4.30 4.36 -25.63
N ASP A 237 -5.57 4.17 -25.30
CA ASP A 237 -6.46 5.29 -25.00
C ASP A 237 -6.10 5.86 -23.62
N VAL A 238 -5.51 7.05 -23.61
CA VAL A 238 -5.08 7.75 -22.40
C VAL A 238 -6.15 8.76 -22.00
N TYR A 239 -6.71 8.58 -20.81
CA TYR A 239 -7.72 9.48 -20.28
C TYR A 239 -7.09 10.77 -19.74
N TYR A 240 -7.71 11.90 -20.03
CA TYR A 240 -7.33 13.17 -19.43
C TYR A 240 -8.55 14.09 -19.23
N GLU A 241 -8.40 15.03 -18.30
CA GLU A 241 -9.38 16.05 -17.95
C GLU A 241 -8.81 17.44 -18.20
N GLU A 242 -9.64 18.34 -18.73
CA GLU A 242 -9.34 19.76 -18.83
C GLU A 242 -10.27 20.55 -17.91
N HIS A 243 -9.67 21.42 -17.11
CA HIS A 243 -10.35 22.31 -16.20
C HIS A 243 -9.96 23.74 -16.56
N GLU A 244 -10.95 24.56 -16.91
CA GLU A 244 -10.75 25.97 -17.27
C GLU A 244 -11.93 26.82 -16.81
N HIS A 245 -11.67 28.11 -16.56
CA HIS A 245 -12.70 29.13 -16.37
C HIS A 245 -12.63 30.12 -17.53
N GLU A 246 -13.78 30.52 -18.08
CA GLU A 246 -13.83 31.54 -19.14
C GLU A 246 -13.32 32.88 -18.60
N ARG A 247 -12.13 33.28 -19.06
CA ARG A 247 -11.51 34.56 -18.72
C ARG A 247 -10.86 35.18 -19.95
N THR A 248 -10.82 36.51 -19.97
CA THR A 248 -10.19 37.29 -21.03
C THR A 248 -8.68 37.40 -20.79
N GLY A 249 -7.87 37.09 -21.79
CA GLY A 249 -6.40 37.20 -21.73
C GLY A 249 -5.66 35.95 -22.22
N PRO A 250 -4.32 36.00 -22.32
CA PRO A 250 -3.52 34.86 -22.79
C PRO A 250 -3.57 33.70 -21.78
N GLN A 251 -4.06 32.56 -22.23
CA GLN A 251 -4.15 31.34 -21.42
C GLN A 251 -2.76 30.77 -21.11
N LYS A 252 -2.55 30.35 -19.87
CA LYS A 252 -1.36 29.67 -19.37
C LYS A 252 -1.72 28.24 -18.97
N ASN A 253 -0.86 27.29 -19.34
CA ASN A 253 -1.16 25.86 -19.20
C ASN A 253 -0.44 25.26 -18.00
N ILE A 254 -1.16 24.42 -17.27
CA ILE A 254 -0.65 23.61 -16.16
C ILE A 254 -0.94 22.16 -16.48
N LEU A 255 0.07 21.31 -16.44
CA LEU A 255 -0.07 19.87 -16.52
C LEU A 255 0.07 19.27 -15.13
N MET A 256 -0.93 18.52 -14.67
CA MET A 256 -0.93 17.80 -13.41
C MET A 256 -0.87 16.30 -13.67
N ILE A 257 0.13 15.63 -13.11
CA ILE A 257 0.37 14.21 -13.31
C ILE A 257 0.20 13.50 -11.95
N PRO A 258 -0.81 12.60 -11.80
CA PRO A 258 -1.04 11.82 -10.59
C PRO A 258 0.18 11.03 -10.15
N THR A 259 0.17 10.61 -8.90
CA THR A 259 1.14 9.63 -8.41
C THR A 259 1.06 8.32 -9.20
N ILE A 260 2.03 7.42 -8.98
CA ILE A 260 1.95 6.05 -9.50
C ILE A 260 1.63 5.12 -8.34
N SER A 261 0.44 4.55 -8.35
CA SER A 261 -0.03 3.52 -7.42
C SER A 261 -1.09 2.65 -8.10
N ASP A 262 -1.55 1.61 -7.42
CA ASP A 262 -2.64 0.74 -7.86
C ASP A 262 -4.00 1.43 -7.99
N VAL A 263 -4.18 2.57 -7.34
CA VAL A 263 -5.43 3.33 -7.31
C VAL A 263 -5.27 4.76 -7.84
N SER A 264 -4.12 5.06 -8.45
CA SER A 264 -3.83 6.39 -8.96
C SER A 264 -4.69 6.75 -10.15
N THR A 265 -5.14 7.99 -10.15
CA THR A 265 -6.01 8.55 -11.19
C THR A 265 -6.03 10.08 -11.12
N VAL A 266 -6.52 10.75 -12.16
CA VAL A 266 -6.77 12.19 -12.24
C VAL A 266 -7.51 12.76 -11.03
N GLU A 267 -8.29 11.94 -10.33
CA GLU A 267 -9.04 12.36 -9.14
C GLU A 267 -8.16 12.93 -8.04
N GLU A 268 -6.90 12.48 -7.95
CA GLU A 268 -5.90 12.97 -6.98
C GLU A 268 -5.70 14.50 -7.08
N TRP A 269 -5.86 15.07 -8.28
CA TRP A 269 -5.55 16.47 -8.56
C TRP A 269 -6.80 17.35 -8.74
N ARG A 270 -8.00 16.78 -8.85
CA ARG A 270 -9.24 17.57 -9.08
C ARG A 270 -9.46 18.65 -8.03
N GLY A 271 -9.20 18.33 -6.75
CA GLY A 271 -9.33 19.29 -5.65
C GLY A 271 -8.37 20.48 -5.78
N VAL A 272 -7.11 20.20 -6.11
CA VAL A 272 -6.09 21.24 -6.33
C VAL A 272 -6.40 22.07 -7.58
N ALA A 273 -6.76 21.43 -8.69
CA ALA A 273 -7.11 22.12 -9.93
C ALA A 273 -8.28 23.08 -9.72
N LYS A 274 -9.34 22.62 -9.04
CA LYS A 274 -10.49 23.47 -8.67
C LYS A 274 -10.04 24.68 -7.87
N ASP A 275 -9.30 24.46 -6.79
CA ASP A 275 -8.89 25.52 -5.86
C ASP A 275 -7.97 26.56 -6.54
N ILE A 276 -6.99 26.11 -7.35
CA ILE A 276 -6.14 27.00 -8.15
C ILE A 276 -6.96 27.84 -9.15
N LEU A 277 -7.91 27.22 -9.85
CA LEU A 277 -8.74 27.91 -10.84
C LEU A 277 -9.71 28.90 -10.19
N GLU A 278 -10.22 28.62 -9.00
CA GLU A 278 -11.04 29.56 -8.22
C GLU A 278 -10.21 30.74 -7.71
N ARG A 279 -8.97 30.50 -7.27
CA ARG A 279 -8.02 31.56 -6.85
C ARG A 279 -7.52 32.44 -7.98
N SER A 280 -7.68 32.02 -9.23
CA SER A 280 -6.87 32.47 -10.36
C SER A 280 -6.82 33.97 -10.63
N GLY A 281 -7.57 34.83 -9.94
CA GLY A 281 -7.27 36.27 -9.85
C GLY A 281 -7.18 36.95 -11.23
N LYS A 282 -5.98 37.34 -11.66
CA LYS A 282 -5.68 37.91 -12.99
C LYS A 282 -5.12 36.91 -14.02
N LEU A 283 -4.76 35.69 -13.60
CA LEU A 283 -4.17 34.67 -14.47
C LEU A 283 -5.28 33.88 -15.17
N ASN A 284 -5.24 33.82 -16.50
CA ASN A 284 -6.09 32.93 -17.27
C ASN A 284 -5.42 31.54 -17.32
N LEU A 285 -5.86 30.61 -16.47
CA LEU A 285 -5.24 29.29 -16.31
C LEU A 285 -6.11 28.19 -16.93
N ARG A 286 -5.45 27.22 -17.58
CA ARG A 286 -6.01 25.92 -17.96
C ARG A 286 -5.20 24.83 -17.27
N ALA A 287 -5.89 23.95 -16.55
CA ALA A 287 -5.30 22.78 -15.93
C ALA A 287 -5.68 21.52 -16.71
N THR A 288 -4.68 20.77 -17.15
CA THR A 288 -4.84 19.43 -17.75
C THR A 288 -4.36 18.41 -16.74
N ILE A 289 -5.20 17.43 -16.41
CA ILE A 289 -4.85 16.31 -15.54
C ILE A 289 -4.88 15.04 -16.39
N VAL A 290 -3.82 14.24 -16.38
CA VAL A 290 -3.69 13.06 -17.26
C VAL A 290 -3.50 11.78 -16.45
N ASP A 291 -4.20 10.71 -16.83
CA ASP A 291 -3.95 9.38 -16.27
C ASP A 291 -2.75 8.71 -16.94
N TRP A 292 -1.99 7.95 -16.18
CA TRP A 292 -0.92 7.11 -16.72
C TRP A 292 -1.48 6.01 -17.64
N PRO A 293 -0.76 5.61 -18.71
CA PRO A 293 -1.08 4.39 -19.43
C PRO A 293 -1.03 3.21 -18.46
N GLY A 294 -2.12 2.44 -18.38
CA GLY A 294 -2.23 1.32 -17.44
C GLY A 294 -2.85 1.63 -16.07
N LEU A 295 -3.18 2.89 -15.76
CA LEU A 295 -3.82 3.30 -14.49
C LEU A 295 -5.08 4.16 -14.72
N GLY A 296 -5.79 4.47 -13.63
CA GLY A 296 -6.98 5.32 -13.67
C GLY A 296 -8.06 4.87 -14.65
N PHE A 297 -8.50 5.78 -15.50
CA PHE A 297 -9.47 5.56 -16.56
C PHE A 297 -8.83 5.28 -17.93
N SER A 298 -7.49 5.31 -18.02
CA SER A 298 -6.76 4.94 -19.22
C SER A 298 -6.82 3.44 -19.50
N SER A 299 -6.61 3.08 -20.77
CA SER A 299 -6.44 1.70 -21.22
C SER A 299 -5.32 0.99 -20.46
N ARG A 300 -5.53 -0.31 -20.18
CA ARG A 300 -4.62 -1.15 -19.38
C ARG A 300 -4.03 -2.34 -20.14
N PRO A 301 -3.28 -2.10 -21.24
CA PRO A 301 -2.72 -3.18 -22.03
C PRO A 301 -1.65 -3.94 -21.25
N LYS A 302 -1.46 -5.22 -21.64
CA LYS A 302 -0.34 -6.02 -21.14
C LYS A 302 0.93 -5.56 -21.86
N MET A 303 1.73 -4.76 -21.18
CA MET A 303 3.04 -4.31 -21.66
C MET A 303 4.12 -4.52 -20.60
N ASP A 304 5.37 -4.42 -21.01
CA ASP A 304 6.51 -4.37 -20.10
C ASP A 304 6.72 -2.91 -19.69
N TYR A 305 5.98 -2.48 -18.66
CA TYR A 305 6.09 -1.15 -18.10
C TYR A 305 7.39 -1.03 -17.29
N ASP A 306 8.19 -0.02 -17.61
CA ASP A 306 9.37 0.39 -16.86
C ASP A 306 9.45 1.93 -16.80
N ALA A 307 10.45 2.46 -16.11
CA ALA A 307 10.65 3.90 -15.99
C ALA A 307 10.87 4.61 -17.34
N ASP A 308 11.42 3.93 -18.34
CA ASP A 308 11.67 4.52 -19.67
C ASP A 308 10.37 4.59 -20.49
N VAL A 309 9.49 3.59 -20.38
CA VAL A 309 8.14 3.63 -20.96
C VAL A 309 7.34 4.80 -20.38
N MET A 310 7.37 4.97 -19.05
CA MET A 310 6.66 6.07 -18.40
C MET A 310 7.28 7.44 -18.72
N GLU A 311 8.60 7.52 -18.90
CA GLU A 311 9.28 8.74 -19.37
C GLU A 311 8.86 9.11 -20.80
N ASN A 312 8.87 8.14 -21.73
CA ASN A 312 8.43 8.38 -23.12
C ASN A 312 6.98 8.86 -23.17
N PHE A 313 6.10 8.29 -22.35
CA PHE A 313 4.72 8.78 -22.23
C PHE A 313 4.66 10.26 -21.85
N VAL A 314 5.40 10.67 -20.81
CA VAL A 314 5.43 12.07 -20.35
C VAL A 314 5.95 12.99 -21.46
N VAL A 315 7.01 12.59 -22.15
CA VAL A 315 7.59 13.34 -23.26
C VAL A 315 6.57 13.50 -24.39
N ASP A 316 5.96 12.41 -24.85
CA ASP A 316 5.00 12.41 -25.94
C ASP A 316 3.75 13.23 -25.59
N PHE A 317 3.25 13.15 -24.35
CA PHE A 317 2.08 13.90 -23.92
C PHE A 317 2.37 15.40 -23.80
N ILE A 318 3.54 15.80 -23.30
CA ILE A 318 3.95 17.21 -23.25
C ILE A 318 4.11 17.77 -24.67
N ASN A 319 4.67 16.98 -25.59
CA ASN A 319 4.79 17.34 -27.00
C ASN A 319 3.42 17.47 -27.68
N GLU A 320 2.47 16.59 -27.35
CA GLU A 320 1.08 16.69 -27.81
C GLU A 320 0.46 18.00 -27.35
N ILE A 321 0.50 18.33 -26.05
CA ILE A 321 -0.03 19.59 -25.52
C ILE A 321 0.58 20.80 -26.24
N SER A 322 1.89 20.74 -26.51
CA SER A 322 2.63 21.83 -27.13
C SER A 322 2.35 21.99 -28.63
N SER A 323 2.04 20.89 -29.33
CA SER A 323 1.82 20.88 -30.78
C SER A 323 0.37 21.09 -31.18
N SER A 324 -0.59 20.51 -30.46
CA SER A 324 -2.02 20.63 -30.78
C SER A 324 -2.71 21.76 -30.02
N GLY A 325 -2.05 22.35 -29.00
CA GLY A 325 -2.59 23.45 -28.20
C GLY A 325 -3.97 23.16 -27.60
N LEU A 326 -4.28 21.87 -27.40
CA LEU A 326 -5.61 21.31 -27.15
C LEU A 326 -6.79 22.26 -27.48
N ASN A 327 -6.91 22.61 -28.77
CA ASN A 327 -8.10 23.19 -29.36
C ASN A 327 -8.84 22.10 -30.15
N MET A 328 -9.75 21.41 -29.46
CA MET A 328 -10.92 20.83 -30.12
C MET A 328 -11.90 21.97 -30.40
N GLY A 329 -11.82 22.57 -31.58
CA GLY A 329 -12.84 23.50 -32.09
C GLY A 329 -12.35 24.93 -32.32
N THR A 330 -12.32 25.29 -33.61
CA THR A 330 -12.17 26.64 -34.20
C THR A 330 -10.76 27.23 -34.34
N SER A 331 -10.44 27.46 -35.62
CA SER A 331 -9.27 28.13 -36.19
C SER A 331 -8.95 29.45 -35.52
N THR A 332 -7.72 29.61 -34.98
CA THR A 332 -6.96 30.87 -35.09
C THR A 332 -5.45 30.64 -34.87
N LYS A 333 -4.69 30.89 -35.94
CA LYS A 333 -3.25 31.26 -36.05
C LYS A 333 -2.18 30.58 -35.16
N MET A 334 -1.31 29.84 -35.86
CA MET A 334 0.08 29.47 -35.53
C MET A 334 0.75 30.43 -34.52
N LYS A 335 0.87 29.98 -33.27
CA LYS A 335 2.01 30.34 -32.41
C LYS A 335 3.15 29.37 -32.73
N SER A 336 4.39 29.87 -32.70
CA SER A 336 5.60 29.04 -32.85
C SER A 336 5.62 27.95 -31.77
N LEU A 337 5.90 26.70 -32.14
CA LEU A 337 6.02 25.54 -31.23
C LEU A 337 6.92 25.83 -30.01
N SER A 338 7.99 26.61 -30.21
CA SER A 338 8.93 27.03 -29.17
C SER A 338 8.35 27.99 -28.12
N SER A 339 7.21 28.63 -28.39
CA SER A 339 6.57 29.57 -27.46
C SER A 339 5.60 28.89 -26.48
N ILE A 340 5.11 27.68 -26.79
CA ILE A 340 4.14 26.95 -25.94
C ILE A 340 4.85 26.07 -24.92
N GLU A 341 5.92 25.37 -25.29
CA GLU A 341 6.76 24.62 -24.33
C GLU A 341 7.29 25.52 -23.21
N ASN A 342 7.69 26.75 -23.55
CA ASN A 342 8.20 27.76 -22.62
C ASN A 342 7.13 28.42 -21.72
N ASP A 343 5.86 28.04 -21.86
CA ASP A 343 4.73 28.55 -21.06
C ASP A 343 3.97 27.44 -20.30
N LEU A 344 4.45 26.19 -20.33
CA LEU A 344 3.86 25.06 -19.59
C LEU A 344 4.50 24.88 -18.21
N LEU A 345 3.68 24.83 -17.16
CA LEU A 345 4.11 24.41 -15.82
C LEU A 345 3.67 22.97 -15.55
N VAL A 346 4.56 22.15 -14.99
CA VAL A 346 4.28 20.71 -14.75
C VAL A 346 4.30 20.40 -13.25
N PHE A 347 3.20 19.87 -12.74
CA PHE A 347 3.05 19.44 -11.36
C PHE A 347 2.97 17.91 -11.30
N GLY A 348 3.94 17.27 -10.66
CA GLY A 348 3.99 15.82 -10.51
C GLY A 348 3.83 15.41 -9.05
N GLY A 349 3.00 14.38 -8.81
CA GLY A 349 2.90 13.73 -7.51
C GLY A 349 3.84 12.52 -7.41
N GLY A 350 4.57 12.35 -6.31
CA GLY A 350 5.33 11.11 -6.05
C GLY A 350 6.35 10.78 -7.14
N HIS A 351 6.30 9.57 -7.69
CA HIS A 351 7.15 9.13 -8.81
C HIS A 351 7.00 9.99 -10.07
N ALA A 352 5.84 10.59 -10.30
CA ALA A 352 5.62 11.45 -11.46
C ALA A 352 6.58 12.64 -11.48
N ALA A 353 6.77 13.29 -10.32
CA ALA A 353 7.70 14.40 -10.18
C ALA A 353 9.12 14.01 -10.61
N THR A 354 9.55 12.83 -10.19
CA THR A 354 10.89 12.31 -10.44
C THR A 354 11.07 11.89 -11.90
N ILE A 355 10.04 11.30 -12.53
CA ILE A 355 10.05 10.96 -13.97
C ILE A 355 10.11 12.23 -14.83
N VAL A 356 9.32 13.26 -14.49
CA VAL A 356 9.36 14.57 -15.16
C VAL A 356 10.75 15.20 -15.01
N GLY A 357 11.33 15.18 -13.80
CA GLY A 357 12.69 15.67 -13.55
C GLY A 357 13.75 14.93 -14.37
N ARG A 358 13.61 13.61 -14.52
CA ARG A 358 14.49 12.77 -15.36
C ARG A 358 14.41 13.16 -16.84
N ALA A 359 13.20 13.31 -17.38
CA ALA A 359 12.97 13.75 -18.75
C ALA A 359 13.56 15.15 -19.00
N ALA A 360 13.34 16.08 -18.07
CA ALA A 360 13.85 17.44 -18.15
C ALA A 360 15.39 17.49 -18.07
N LYS A 361 16.00 16.69 -17.19
CA LYS A 361 17.46 16.61 -17.06
C LYS A 361 18.12 16.09 -18.35
N LYS A 362 17.47 15.13 -19.02
CA LYS A 362 17.89 14.62 -20.34
C LYS A 362 17.63 15.63 -21.48
N GLY A 363 16.93 16.73 -21.21
CA GLY A 363 16.56 17.73 -22.20
C GLY A 363 15.46 17.29 -23.17
N LEU A 364 14.73 16.21 -22.83
CA LEU A 364 13.63 15.67 -23.65
C LEU A 364 12.37 16.53 -23.55
N VAL A 365 12.21 17.26 -22.43
CA VAL A 365 11.16 18.26 -22.22
C VAL A 365 11.76 19.51 -21.59
N LYS A 366 11.17 20.67 -21.85
CA LYS A 366 11.63 21.97 -21.33
C LYS A 366 10.46 22.77 -20.75
N PRO A 367 9.78 22.26 -19.70
CA PRO A 367 8.73 23.02 -19.05
C PRO A 367 9.30 24.31 -18.44
N LYS A 368 8.46 25.33 -18.35
CA LYS A 368 8.85 26.62 -17.76
C LYS A 368 9.25 26.50 -16.30
N ALA A 369 8.54 25.67 -15.54
CA ALA A 369 8.86 25.33 -14.16
C ALA A 369 8.22 23.99 -13.77
N ILE A 370 8.76 23.33 -12.73
CA ILE A 370 8.26 22.05 -12.22
C ILE A 370 7.93 22.19 -10.74
N ALA A 371 6.76 21.69 -10.34
CA ALA A 371 6.45 21.47 -8.93
C ALA A 371 6.42 19.96 -8.63
N ALA A 372 7.28 19.54 -7.70
CA ALA A 372 7.40 18.18 -7.22
C ALA A 372 6.64 18.05 -5.89
N VAL A 373 5.46 17.44 -5.91
CA VAL A 373 4.62 17.26 -4.72
C VAL A 373 4.82 15.87 -4.14
N ALA A 374 5.25 15.82 -2.87
CA ALA A 374 5.65 14.61 -2.16
C ALA A 374 6.53 13.67 -3.03
N PRO A 375 7.63 14.17 -3.63
CA PRO A 375 8.39 13.41 -4.62
C PRO A 375 8.96 12.13 -4.03
N THR A 376 8.81 11.04 -4.77
CA THR A 376 9.33 9.71 -4.42
C THR A 376 10.00 9.10 -5.64
N TRP A 377 10.92 8.17 -5.42
CA TRP A 377 11.72 7.58 -6.50
C TRP A 377 11.86 6.06 -6.41
N ALA A 378 11.58 5.48 -5.24
CA ALA A 378 11.73 4.05 -5.00
C ALA A 378 10.37 3.39 -4.72
N GLY A 379 10.11 2.27 -5.38
CA GLY A 379 8.92 1.47 -5.16
C GLY A 379 8.88 0.85 -3.76
N PRO A 380 7.72 0.34 -3.31
CA PRO A 380 7.56 -0.17 -1.94
C PRO A 380 8.55 -1.28 -1.55
N LEU A 381 8.80 -2.28 -2.41
CA LEU A 381 9.73 -3.37 -2.06
C LEU A 381 11.19 -2.90 -2.01
N PRO A 382 11.72 -2.14 -3.00
CA PRO A 382 13.02 -1.50 -2.87
C PRO A 382 13.17 -0.64 -1.62
N ILE A 383 12.14 0.15 -1.26
CA ILE A 383 12.17 0.96 -0.03
C ILE A 383 12.28 0.07 1.20
N VAL A 384 11.47 -0.99 1.31
CA VAL A 384 11.35 -1.80 2.54
C VAL A 384 12.52 -2.77 2.71
N PHE A 385 12.89 -3.47 1.64
CA PHE A 385 13.87 -4.55 1.68
C PHE A 385 15.23 -4.18 1.09
N GLY A 386 15.37 -2.98 0.54
CA GLY A 386 16.61 -2.50 -0.08
C GLY A 386 16.81 -3.02 -1.51
N ARG A 387 17.93 -2.57 -2.09
CA ARG A 387 18.39 -2.90 -3.43
C ARG A 387 19.69 -3.71 -3.32
N ASP A 388 19.58 -5.03 -3.15
CA ASP A 388 20.73 -5.95 -3.13
C ASP A 388 20.91 -6.66 -4.48
N SER A 389 22.04 -7.34 -4.68
CA SER A 389 22.35 -8.03 -5.95
C SER A 389 21.37 -9.15 -6.30
N SER A 390 20.63 -9.70 -5.32
CA SER A 390 19.59 -10.70 -5.52
C SER A 390 18.20 -10.09 -5.82
N MET A 391 18.07 -8.76 -5.71
CA MET A 391 16.83 -8.01 -5.91
C MET A 391 16.20 -8.30 -7.26
N GLN A 392 16.98 -8.20 -8.35
CA GLN A 392 16.45 -8.40 -9.70
C GLN A 392 15.87 -9.80 -9.89
N THR A 393 16.49 -10.82 -9.31
CA THR A 393 15.99 -12.20 -9.36
C THR A 393 14.70 -12.35 -8.54
N ARG A 394 14.67 -11.86 -7.30
CA ARG A 394 13.49 -12.00 -6.41
C ARG A 394 12.28 -11.21 -6.94
N TYR A 395 12.51 -9.96 -7.32
CA TYR A 395 11.46 -9.06 -7.80
C TYR A 395 11.04 -9.40 -9.22
N GLY A 396 11.98 -9.85 -10.07
CA GLY A 396 11.68 -10.40 -11.38
C GLY A 396 10.77 -11.63 -11.31
N LEU A 397 11.03 -12.57 -10.39
CA LEU A 397 10.16 -13.73 -10.16
C LEU A 397 8.76 -13.30 -9.72
N LEU A 398 8.67 -12.36 -8.76
CA LEU A 398 7.39 -11.82 -8.30
C LEU A 398 6.60 -11.14 -9.44
N ARG A 399 7.26 -10.31 -10.26
CA ARG A 399 6.65 -9.72 -11.46
C ARG A 399 6.15 -10.81 -12.41
N GLY A 400 6.95 -11.83 -12.67
CA GLY A 400 6.57 -12.95 -13.53
C GLY A 400 5.29 -13.64 -13.07
N ILE A 401 5.17 -13.89 -11.76
CA ILE A 401 3.95 -14.47 -11.16
C ILE A 401 2.76 -13.51 -11.34
N LEU A 402 2.90 -12.22 -11.02
CA LEU A 402 1.82 -11.23 -11.18
C LEU A 402 1.37 -11.07 -12.64
N ARG A 403 2.25 -11.31 -13.61
CA ARG A 403 1.93 -11.25 -15.05
C ARG A 403 1.23 -12.51 -15.57
N THR A 404 1.32 -13.64 -14.85
CA THR A 404 0.76 -14.93 -15.27
C THR A 404 -0.78 -14.90 -15.25
N PRO A 405 -1.48 -15.32 -16.32
CA PRO A 405 -2.93 -15.42 -16.32
C PRO A 405 -3.46 -16.32 -15.19
N GLY A 406 -4.57 -15.93 -14.56
CA GLY A 406 -5.15 -16.65 -13.42
C GLY A 406 -4.35 -16.47 -12.13
N ALA A 407 -3.15 -17.06 -12.04
CA ALA A 407 -2.32 -17.02 -10.83
C ALA A 407 -1.91 -15.59 -10.43
N GLY A 408 -1.54 -14.76 -11.40
CA GLY A 408 -1.19 -13.37 -11.16
C GLY A 408 -2.38 -12.51 -10.76
N TRP A 409 -3.57 -12.80 -11.30
CA TRP A 409 -4.82 -12.14 -10.89
C TRP A 409 -5.18 -12.50 -9.45
N MET A 410 -5.12 -13.78 -9.10
CA MET A 410 -5.36 -14.25 -7.73
C MET A 410 -4.39 -13.62 -6.73
N MET A 411 -3.11 -13.53 -7.09
CA MET A 411 -2.10 -12.90 -6.24
C MET A 411 -2.31 -11.39 -6.11
N TYR A 412 -2.66 -10.72 -7.21
CA TYR A 412 -2.96 -9.29 -7.21
C TYR A 412 -4.19 -8.97 -6.35
N ASN A 413 -5.27 -9.74 -6.46
CA ASN A 413 -6.47 -9.61 -5.62
C ASN A 413 -6.17 -9.86 -4.14
N MET A 414 -5.26 -10.80 -3.84
CA MET A 414 -4.91 -11.06 -2.45
C MET A 414 -4.07 -9.92 -1.84
N LEU A 415 -3.11 -9.39 -2.59
CA LEU A 415 -2.09 -8.48 -2.05
C LEU A 415 -2.40 -6.99 -2.23
N VAL A 416 -3.16 -6.65 -3.27
CA VAL A 416 -3.35 -5.26 -3.73
C VAL A 416 -4.84 -4.95 -3.86
N SER A 417 -5.57 -5.69 -4.72
CA SER A 417 -7.01 -5.50 -4.94
C SER A 417 -7.84 -6.15 -3.82
N ASN A 418 -7.72 -5.58 -2.62
CA ASN A 418 -8.43 -5.94 -1.40
C ASN A 418 -8.78 -4.66 -0.61
N GLU A 419 -10.06 -4.46 -0.30
CA GLU A 419 -10.54 -3.27 0.44
C GLU A 419 -9.80 -3.06 1.77
N GLY A 420 -9.52 -4.12 2.52
CA GLY A 420 -8.78 -4.05 3.77
C GLY A 420 -7.30 -3.67 3.58
N ALA A 421 -6.68 -4.11 2.48
CA ALA A 421 -5.32 -3.71 2.13
C ALA A 421 -5.26 -2.23 1.76
N ILE A 422 -6.17 -1.78 0.90
CA ILE A 422 -6.31 -0.36 0.51
C ILE A 422 -6.57 0.50 1.74
N GLN A 423 -7.53 0.12 2.59
CA GLN A 423 -7.84 0.84 3.82
C GLN A 423 -6.62 0.91 4.76
N SER A 424 -5.90 -0.20 4.91
CA SER A 424 -4.70 -0.26 5.74
C SER A 424 -3.60 0.66 5.21
N GLN A 425 -3.29 0.60 3.92
CA GLN A 425 -2.29 1.45 3.27
C GLN A 425 -2.62 2.93 3.44
N TYR A 426 -3.89 3.31 3.20
CA TYR A 426 -4.30 4.70 3.32
C TYR A 426 -4.18 5.23 4.75
N LYS A 427 -4.65 4.45 5.74
CA LYS A 427 -4.59 4.85 7.15
C LYS A 427 -3.19 4.86 7.75
N SER A 428 -2.24 4.15 7.15
CA SER A 428 -0.90 3.96 7.71
C SER A 428 0.17 4.84 7.09
N HIS A 429 0.07 5.14 5.78
CA HIS A 429 1.17 5.79 5.05
C HIS A 429 0.72 6.81 4.00
N VAL A 430 -0.49 6.68 3.42
CA VAL A 430 -0.91 7.56 2.30
C VAL A 430 -1.53 8.86 2.79
N TYR A 431 -2.46 8.75 3.75
CA TYR A 431 -3.12 9.89 4.39
C TYR A 431 -2.55 10.10 5.80
N ALA A 432 -2.42 11.36 6.19
CA ALA A 432 -2.05 11.73 7.55
C ALA A 432 -3.23 11.57 8.51
N ASN A 433 -4.47 11.75 8.03
CA ASN A 433 -5.69 11.60 8.80
C ASN A 433 -6.44 10.30 8.43
N PRO A 434 -6.41 9.27 9.31
CA PRO A 434 -7.15 8.03 9.10
C PRO A 434 -8.68 8.17 9.00
N GLN A 435 -9.26 9.27 9.51
CA GLN A 435 -10.70 9.53 9.44
C GLN A 435 -11.17 9.89 8.02
N ASN A 436 -10.27 10.39 7.17
CA ASN A 436 -10.56 10.67 5.77
C ASN A 436 -10.74 9.38 4.93
N VAL A 437 -10.33 8.22 5.48
CA VAL A 437 -10.44 6.91 4.82
C VAL A 437 -11.79 6.26 5.13
N THR A 438 -12.85 6.78 4.49
CA THR A 438 -14.23 6.29 4.66
C THR A 438 -14.48 5.00 3.87
N PRO A 439 -15.51 4.20 4.22
CA PRO A 439 -15.88 3.02 3.43
C PRO A 439 -16.20 3.33 1.96
N ALA A 440 -16.90 4.44 1.69
CA ALA A 440 -17.21 4.89 0.33
C ALA A 440 -15.93 5.23 -0.45
N PHE A 441 -14.96 5.88 0.20
CA PHE A 441 -13.66 6.16 -0.38
C PHE A 441 -12.92 4.86 -0.75
N VAL A 442 -12.84 3.91 0.18
CA VAL A 442 -12.18 2.60 -0.05
C VAL A 442 -12.85 1.85 -1.20
N GLN A 443 -14.17 1.85 -1.26
CA GLN A 443 -14.93 1.21 -2.34
C GLN A 443 -14.63 1.84 -3.71
N SER A 444 -14.54 3.16 -3.77
CA SER A 444 -14.16 3.89 -5.00
C SER A 444 -12.78 3.48 -5.49
N ARG A 445 -11.79 3.49 -4.59
CA ARG A 445 -10.41 3.10 -4.90
C ARG A 445 -10.31 1.62 -5.26
N TYR A 446 -11.02 0.74 -4.55
CA TYR A 446 -11.07 -0.69 -4.84
C TYR A 446 -11.58 -0.98 -6.26
N LYS A 447 -12.60 -0.26 -6.75
CA LYS A 447 -13.10 -0.43 -8.11
C LYS A 447 -12.01 -0.29 -9.18
N LEU A 448 -11.12 0.70 -9.05
CA LEU A 448 -9.99 0.91 -9.96
C LEU A 448 -9.05 -0.30 -10.02
N THR A 449 -8.90 -1.03 -8.92
CA THR A 449 -8.05 -2.22 -8.85
C THR A 449 -8.69 -3.46 -9.48
N THR A 450 -10.02 -3.51 -9.62
CA THR A 450 -10.73 -4.68 -10.16
C THR A 450 -10.81 -4.72 -11.68
N GLU A 451 -10.37 -3.66 -12.36
CA GLU A 451 -10.43 -3.54 -13.80
C GLU A 451 -9.47 -4.50 -14.53
N LYS A 452 -9.87 -4.95 -15.72
CA LYS A 452 -9.03 -5.86 -16.52
C LYS A 452 -7.69 -5.18 -16.85
N GLY A 453 -6.59 -5.82 -16.45
CA GLY A 453 -5.24 -5.32 -16.71
C GLY A 453 -4.66 -4.42 -15.62
N SER A 454 -5.42 -4.12 -14.56
CA SER A 454 -5.02 -3.29 -13.41
C SER A 454 -3.72 -3.74 -12.72
N ARG A 455 -3.32 -5.00 -12.87
CA ARG A 455 -2.14 -5.56 -12.19
C ARG A 455 -0.79 -5.23 -12.81
N TYR A 456 -0.72 -4.80 -14.08
CA TYR A 456 0.57 -4.75 -14.79
C TYR A 456 1.46 -3.58 -14.35
N VAL A 457 0.93 -2.36 -14.31
CA VAL A 457 1.66 -1.19 -13.82
C VAL A 457 1.98 -1.31 -12.32
N PRO A 458 1.03 -1.69 -11.44
CA PRO A 458 1.33 -1.89 -10.03
C PRO A 458 2.36 -2.98 -9.75
N ALA A 459 2.41 -4.05 -10.56
CA ALA A 459 3.47 -5.05 -10.44
C ALA A 459 4.85 -4.45 -10.76
N ALA A 460 4.94 -3.61 -11.79
CA ALA A 460 6.18 -2.89 -12.12
C ALA A 460 6.56 -1.89 -11.02
N PHE A 461 5.59 -1.12 -10.52
CA PHE A 461 5.76 -0.17 -9.43
C PHE A 461 6.24 -0.82 -8.13
N LEU A 462 5.52 -1.86 -7.67
CA LEU A 462 5.81 -2.58 -6.43
C LEU A 462 7.26 -3.09 -6.38
N THR A 463 7.78 -3.49 -7.54
CA THR A 463 9.07 -4.15 -7.71
C THR A 463 10.19 -3.22 -8.14
N GLY A 464 9.94 -1.90 -8.18
CA GLY A 464 10.94 -0.89 -8.51
C GLY A 464 11.31 -0.81 -9.99
N LEU A 465 10.55 -1.43 -10.89
CA LEU A 465 10.83 -1.34 -12.33
C LEU A 465 10.47 0.05 -12.90
N LEU A 466 9.58 0.77 -12.22
CA LEU A 466 9.21 2.15 -12.53
C LEU A 466 10.09 3.18 -11.79
N ASP A 467 11.11 2.73 -11.06
CA ASP A 467 11.98 3.64 -10.33
C ASP A 467 12.88 4.39 -11.32
N PRO A 468 12.79 5.73 -11.40
CA PRO A 468 13.54 6.52 -12.38
C PRO A 468 15.05 6.58 -12.12
N VAL A 469 15.47 6.23 -10.90
CA VAL A 469 16.85 6.28 -10.41
C VAL A 469 17.15 5.12 -9.48
N ASN A 470 18.43 4.86 -9.24
CA ASN A 470 18.88 3.71 -8.46
C ASN A 470 19.39 4.00 -7.06
N SER A 471 19.68 5.27 -6.76
CA SER A 471 20.24 5.70 -5.49
C SER A 471 19.70 7.08 -5.11
N ARG A 472 19.87 7.43 -3.84
CA ARG A 472 19.59 8.80 -3.38
C ARG A 472 20.48 9.82 -4.09
N ASP A 473 21.73 9.47 -4.37
CA ASP A 473 22.64 10.39 -5.06
C ASP A 473 22.14 10.69 -6.48
N GLU A 474 21.74 9.66 -7.24
CA GLU A 474 21.10 9.86 -8.55
C GLU A 474 19.81 10.68 -8.43
N PHE A 475 19.00 10.45 -7.38
CA PHE A 475 17.78 11.22 -7.11
C PHE A 475 18.09 12.71 -6.91
N LEU A 476 19.07 13.06 -6.07
CA LEU A 476 19.52 14.44 -5.88
C LEU A 476 20.14 15.02 -7.17
N GLU A 477 20.84 14.19 -7.93
CA GLU A 477 21.47 14.57 -9.18
C GLU A 477 20.44 14.97 -10.25
N LEU A 478 19.20 14.44 -10.20
CA LEU A 478 18.11 14.87 -11.08
C LEU A 478 17.84 16.37 -10.93
N PHE A 479 17.72 16.86 -9.70
CA PHE A 479 17.41 18.25 -9.40
C PHE A 479 18.62 19.15 -9.63
N SER A 480 19.82 18.73 -9.21
CA SER A 480 21.03 19.51 -9.44
C SER A 480 21.32 19.72 -10.93
N GLY A 481 20.99 18.75 -11.79
CA GLY A 481 21.15 18.89 -13.24
C GLY A 481 20.27 19.96 -13.89
N LEU A 482 19.25 20.45 -13.16
CA LEU A 482 18.29 21.47 -13.57
C LEU A 482 18.59 22.85 -12.98
N GLU A 483 19.64 22.97 -12.17
CA GLU A 483 20.06 24.23 -11.56
C GLU A 483 20.26 25.34 -12.60
N GLY A 484 19.61 26.48 -12.37
CA GLY A 484 19.64 27.64 -13.26
C GLY A 484 18.93 27.45 -14.61
N LYS A 485 18.37 26.27 -14.89
CA LYS A 485 17.68 25.96 -16.15
C LYS A 485 16.17 26.00 -16.00
N ILE A 486 15.65 25.35 -14.96
CA ILE A 486 14.21 25.21 -14.71
C ILE A 486 13.95 25.46 -13.22
N PRO A 487 13.11 26.44 -12.85
CA PRO A 487 12.69 26.63 -11.46
C PRO A 487 11.95 25.40 -10.93
N ILE A 488 12.35 24.94 -9.73
CA ILE A 488 11.77 23.77 -9.07
C ILE A 488 11.20 24.15 -7.70
N LEU A 489 9.91 23.86 -7.50
CA LEU A 489 9.29 23.81 -6.18
C LEU A 489 9.23 22.37 -5.69
N VAL A 490 9.71 22.11 -4.48
CA VAL A 490 9.50 20.84 -3.77
C VAL A 490 8.50 21.07 -2.63
N VAL A 491 7.38 20.33 -2.67
CA VAL A 491 6.37 20.32 -1.61
C VAL A 491 6.54 19.01 -0.81
N SER A 492 7.20 19.11 0.34
CA SER A 492 7.35 18.00 1.29
C SER A 492 6.16 17.94 2.26
N THR A 493 6.05 16.85 3.02
CA THR A 493 4.93 16.66 3.95
C THR A 493 5.35 16.31 5.37
N GLU A 494 4.51 16.69 6.33
CA GLU A 494 4.76 16.46 7.76
C GLU A 494 4.61 15.00 8.17
N GLY A 495 3.57 14.33 7.66
CA GLY A 495 3.12 12.99 8.03
C GLY A 495 3.68 11.87 7.15
N SER A 496 4.60 12.15 6.23
CA SER A 496 5.22 11.11 5.40
C SER A 496 5.93 10.03 6.23
N PRO A 497 5.91 8.76 5.79
CA PRO A 497 6.68 7.68 6.41
C PRO A 497 8.18 8.02 6.50
N LYS A 498 8.86 7.57 7.57
CA LYS A 498 10.25 7.95 7.88
C LYS A 498 11.23 7.87 6.69
N ARG A 499 11.16 6.78 5.90
CA ARG A 499 12.06 6.58 4.74
C ARG A 499 11.77 7.59 3.64
N SER A 500 10.54 7.67 3.17
CA SER A 500 10.13 8.65 2.13
C SER A 500 10.36 10.09 2.58
N LYS A 501 10.08 10.40 3.85
CA LYS A 501 10.35 11.71 4.44
C LYS A 501 11.84 12.06 4.41
N ALA A 502 12.73 11.10 4.69
CA ALA A 502 14.17 11.32 4.60
C ALA A 502 14.64 11.61 3.17
N GLU A 503 14.06 10.95 2.16
CA GLU A 503 14.33 11.26 0.75
C GLU A 503 13.87 12.68 0.38
N MET A 504 12.65 13.06 0.78
CA MET A 504 12.12 14.40 0.51
C MET A 504 12.93 15.49 1.22
N GLU A 505 13.28 15.30 2.49
CA GLU A 505 14.05 16.29 3.25
C GLU A 505 15.48 16.45 2.73
N ALA A 506 16.06 15.43 2.08
CA ALA A 506 17.35 15.56 1.41
C ALA A 506 17.31 16.58 0.25
N LEU A 507 16.12 16.90 -0.29
CA LEU A 507 15.94 17.93 -1.31
C LEU A 507 15.90 19.36 -0.76
N ARG A 508 15.77 19.56 0.56
CA ARG A 508 15.68 20.89 1.17
C ARG A 508 16.88 21.78 0.84
N GLU A 509 18.06 21.18 0.80
CA GLU A 509 19.33 21.86 0.54
C GLU A 509 19.98 21.36 -0.77
N ALA A 510 19.22 20.63 -1.59
CA ALA A 510 19.73 20.12 -2.84
C ALA A 510 19.90 21.26 -3.85
N ARG A 511 21.03 21.26 -4.57
CA ARG A 511 21.24 22.18 -5.70
C ARG A 511 20.14 22.00 -6.74
N GLY A 512 19.72 23.10 -7.35
CA GLY A 512 18.66 23.13 -8.35
C GLY A 512 17.23 23.14 -7.80
N VAL A 513 17.01 22.92 -6.49
CA VAL A 513 15.71 23.18 -5.86
C VAL A 513 15.59 24.67 -5.57
N SER A 514 14.67 25.36 -6.28
CA SER A 514 14.48 26.81 -6.15
C SER A 514 13.72 27.18 -4.89
N LYS A 515 12.74 26.36 -4.51
CA LYS A 515 11.91 26.57 -3.32
C LYS A 515 11.54 25.24 -2.70
N PHE A 516 11.65 25.17 -1.38
CA PHE A 516 11.25 24.00 -0.60
C PHE A 516 10.20 24.42 0.43
N VAL A 517 9.05 23.78 0.41
CA VAL A 517 7.96 24.03 1.35
C VAL A 517 7.50 22.74 2.00
N LYS A 518 6.78 22.88 3.11
CA LYS A 518 6.26 21.76 3.88
C LYS A 518 4.79 21.99 4.17
N VAL A 519 3.95 21.00 3.89
CA VAL A 519 2.51 21.04 4.08
C VAL A 519 2.03 19.87 4.94
N ALA A 520 0.81 20.00 5.48
CA ALA A 520 0.14 18.87 6.12
C ALA A 520 -0.14 17.75 5.10
N GLY A 521 -0.22 16.51 5.58
CA GLY A 521 -0.41 15.32 4.73
C GLY A 521 0.71 14.30 4.87
N ALA A 522 0.55 13.18 4.16
CA ALA A 522 1.55 12.13 4.07
C ALA A 522 2.02 11.96 2.62
N LEU A 523 1.70 10.87 1.92
CA LEU A 523 2.20 10.65 0.55
C LEU A 523 1.33 11.26 -0.54
N LEU A 524 0.05 11.54 -0.26
CA LEU A 524 -0.89 12.18 -1.20
C LEU A 524 -1.49 13.48 -0.60
N PRO A 525 -0.66 14.51 -0.31
CA PRO A 525 -1.14 15.76 0.28
C PRO A 525 -2.08 16.53 -0.67
N HIS A 526 -1.93 16.38 -1.98
CA HIS A 526 -2.76 17.02 -3.00
C HIS A 526 -4.18 16.44 -3.04
N GLU A 527 -4.35 15.17 -2.66
CA GLU A 527 -5.67 14.55 -2.55
C GLU A 527 -6.31 14.83 -1.18
N GLU A 528 -5.52 14.71 -0.11
CA GLU A 528 -6.03 14.84 1.27
C GLU A 528 -6.23 16.29 1.72
N TYR A 529 -5.33 17.18 1.34
CA TYR A 529 -5.28 18.58 1.74
C TYR A 529 -5.16 19.52 0.53
N PRO A 530 -6.09 19.44 -0.45
CA PRO A 530 -5.97 20.10 -1.74
C PRO A 530 -5.76 21.62 -1.62
N SER A 531 -6.45 22.29 -0.70
CA SER A 531 -6.35 23.74 -0.53
C SER A 531 -4.98 24.22 -0.05
N MET A 532 -4.31 23.45 0.82
CA MET A 532 -2.96 23.80 1.29
C MET A 532 -1.93 23.62 0.18
N VAL A 533 -2.05 22.53 -0.59
CA VAL A 533 -1.17 22.30 -1.74
C VAL A 533 -1.43 23.34 -2.83
N ALA A 534 -2.70 23.64 -3.13
CA ALA A 534 -3.10 24.65 -4.10
C ALA A 534 -2.56 26.03 -3.77
N GLU A 535 -2.53 26.43 -2.50
CA GLU A 535 -1.96 27.71 -2.07
C GLU A 535 -0.48 27.84 -2.45
N GLU A 536 0.33 26.84 -2.13
CA GLU A 536 1.77 26.86 -2.43
C GLU A 536 2.05 26.78 -3.93
N LEU A 537 1.29 25.95 -4.65
CA LEU A 537 1.37 25.87 -6.12
C LEU A 537 0.92 27.18 -6.77
N TYR A 538 -0.08 27.87 -6.23
CA TYR A 538 -0.55 29.16 -6.75
C TYR A 538 0.49 30.26 -6.57
N LYS A 539 1.14 30.36 -5.40
CA LYS A 539 2.27 31.29 -5.20
C LYS A 539 3.38 31.03 -6.22
N PHE A 540 3.71 29.76 -6.46
CA PHE A 540 4.70 29.38 -7.46
C PHE A 540 4.28 29.71 -8.90
N LEU A 541 2.99 29.57 -9.24
CA LEU A 541 2.45 30.01 -10.53
C LEU A 541 2.65 31.51 -10.74
N GLN A 542 2.34 32.33 -9.73
CA GLN A 542 2.51 33.78 -9.79
C GLN A 542 3.98 34.16 -9.99
N GLU A 543 4.88 33.56 -9.19
CA GLU A 543 6.33 33.78 -9.32
C GLU A 543 6.87 33.44 -10.73
N ASN A 544 6.32 32.44 -11.42
CA ASN A 544 6.84 32.02 -12.73
C ASN A 544 6.09 32.60 -13.93
N PHE A 545 4.87 33.09 -13.77
CA PHE A 545 4.11 33.74 -14.84
C PHE A 545 4.11 35.27 -14.76
N GLU A 546 4.28 35.87 -13.58
CA GLU A 546 4.23 37.33 -13.39
C GLU A 546 5.61 38.02 -13.44
N VAL A 547 6.73 37.28 -13.41
CA VAL A 547 8.09 37.85 -13.46
C VAL A 547 8.45 38.57 -14.79
N ASN A 548 7.57 38.56 -15.79
CA ASN A 548 7.75 39.27 -17.06
C ASN A 548 6.69 40.36 -17.34
N ALA A 549 6.00 40.88 -16.32
CA ALA A 549 5.08 42.02 -16.50
C ALA A 549 5.78 43.38 -16.40
#